data_AF-A0A3B4TZ30-F1
#
_entry.id   AF-A0A3B4TZ30-F1
#
_cell.length_a   1.000
_cell.length_b   1.000
_cell.length_c   1.000
_cell.angle_alpha   90.00
_cell.angle_beta   90.00
_cell.angle_gamma   90.00
#
_symmetry.space_group_name_H-M   'P 1'
#
loop_
_entity.id
_entity.type
_entity.pdbx_description
1 polymer ?
#
loop_
_entity_poly.entity_id
_entity_poly.type
_entity_poly.pdbx_seq_one_letter_code
_entity_poly.pdbx_strand_id
1 'polypeptide(L)'
;MADQGEKKENPMRELRIRKLCLNICVGESGDRLTRAAKVLEQLTGQTPVFSKARYTVRSFGIRRNEKIAVHCTVRGAKAEEILEKGLKVREYELRKNNFSDTGNFGFGIQEHIDLGIKYDPSIGIYGLDFYVVLGRPGFSIADKKRKRGRIGFRHRIRKEEAMRWFQQKYDGIILPGLIQLRQILMDHSRRWIFFEVILW
;
A
#
# COMPACT_ATOMS: atom_id res chain seq x y z
N MET A 1 -7.75 -27.76 -28.94
CA MET A 1 -8.24 -26.41 -28.64
C MET A 1 -9.37 -26.54 -27.63
N ALA A 2 -9.09 -26.29 -26.35
CA ALA A 2 -10.11 -26.35 -25.32
C ALA A 2 -10.77 -24.98 -25.20
N ASP A 3 -12.04 -24.96 -25.58
CA ASP A 3 -13.00 -23.89 -25.40
C ASP A 3 -12.89 -23.30 -23.98
N GLN A 4 -12.28 -22.12 -23.84
CA GLN A 4 -12.35 -21.33 -22.61
C GLN A 4 -13.68 -20.59 -22.60
N GLY A 5 -14.76 -21.35 -22.48
CA GLY A 5 -16.08 -20.79 -22.23
C GLY A 5 -16.01 -19.88 -21.01
N GLU A 6 -16.55 -18.67 -21.17
CA GLU A 6 -16.68 -17.64 -20.14
C GLU A 6 -17.31 -18.25 -18.88
N LYS A 7 -16.48 -18.73 -17.96
CA LYS A 7 -16.95 -19.19 -16.66
C LYS A 7 -17.43 -17.95 -15.93
N LYS A 8 -18.75 -17.77 -15.85
CA LYS A 8 -19.41 -16.83 -14.93
C LYS A 8 -18.60 -16.77 -13.63
N GLU A 9 -17.91 -15.65 -13.41
CA GLU A 9 -17.06 -15.53 -12.24
C GLU A 9 -17.92 -15.66 -11.00
N ASN A 10 -17.49 -16.53 -10.08
CA ASN A 10 -18.22 -16.71 -8.84
C ASN A 10 -18.17 -15.37 -8.07
N PRO A 11 -19.33 -14.78 -7.70
CA PRO A 11 -19.37 -13.47 -7.02
C PRO A 11 -18.56 -13.47 -5.72
N MET A 12 -18.42 -14.62 -5.05
CA MET A 12 -17.61 -14.75 -3.82
C MET A 12 -16.09 -14.67 -4.05
N ARG A 13 -15.64 -14.55 -5.31
CA ARG A 13 -14.23 -14.35 -5.68
C ARG A 13 -13.87 -12.91 -6.01
N GLU A 14 -14.85 -12.02 -6.01
CA GLU A 14 -14.62 -10.59 -6.23
C GLU A 14 -13.66 -10.02 -5.17
N LEU A 15 -12.74 -9.17 -5.62
CA LEU A 15 -11.77 -8.51 -4.76
C LEU A 15 -12.41 -7.27 -4.14
N ARG A 16 -12.24 -7.13 -2.82
CA ARG A 16 -12.69 -5.96 -2.07
C ARG A 16 -11.59 -5.44 -1.16
N ILE A 17 -11.70 -4.16 -0.79
CA ILE A 17 -10.83 -3.56 0.20
C ILE A 17 -11.23 -4.11 1.57
N ARG A 18 -10.32 -4.82 2.23
CA ARG A 18 -10.56 -5.41 3.55
C ARG A 18 -10.31 -4.40 4.66
N LYS A 19 -9.22 -3.64 4.55
CA LYS A 19 -8.86 -2.56 5.46
C LYS A 19 -7.86 -1.63 4.78
N LEU A 20 -7.92 -0.36 5.17
CA LEU A 20 -6.89 0.64 4.89
C LEU A 20 -6.14 0.90 6.20
N CYS A 21 -4.82 0.74 6.17
CA CYS A 21 -3.95 1.08 7.28
C CYS A 21 -3.23 2.38 6.95
N LEU A 22 -3.37 3.36 7.84
CA LEU A 22 -2.73 4.66 7.75
C LEU A 22 -1.66 4.74 8.83
N ASN A 23 -0.45 5.13 8.46
CA ASN A 23 0.68 5.17 9.37
C ASN A 23 1.46 6.48 9.22
N ILE A 24 1.72 7.14 10.35
CA ILE A 24 2.64 8.26 10.46
C ILE A 24 3.76 7.85 11.41
N CYS A 25 4.98 7.80 10.90
CA CYS A 25 6.18 7.56 11.70
C CYS A 25 6.96 8.87 11.81
N VAL A 26 7.09 9.39 13.03
CA VAL A 26 7.78 10.67 13.28
C VAL A 26 9.23 10.43 13.70
N GLY A 27 9.53 9.30 14.34
CA GLY A 27 10.89 8.96 14.77
C GLY A 27 11.26 9.46 16.17
N GLU A 28 10.40 10.26 16.79
CA GLU A 28 10.60 10.84 18.13
C GLU A 28 9.32 10.78 18.96
N SER A 29 9.49 10.84 20.29
CA SER A 29 8.38 11.05 21.22
C SER A 29 8.11 12.54 21.47
N GLY A 30 7.02 12.85 22.17
CA GLY A 30 6.68 14.22 22.57
C GLY A 30 5.54 14.84 21.75
N ASP A 31 5.54 16.16 21.67
CA ASP A 31 4.43 16.95 21.14
C ASP A 31 4.19 16.74 19.64
N ARG A 32 5.24 16.47 18.88
CA ARG A 32 5.11 16.23 17.45
C ARG A 32 4.28 14.96 17.18
N LEU A 33 4.44 13.94 18.01
CA LEU A 33 3.67 12.71 17.92
C LEU A 33 2.20 12.91 18.31
N THR A 34 1.92 13.75 19.30
CA THR A 34 0.54 14.05 19.72
C THR A 34 -0.18 14.91 18.67
N ARG A 35 0.52 15.82 18.00
CA ARG A 35 -0.02 16.58 16.84
C ARG A 35 -0.30 15.67 15.65
N ALA A 36 0.61 14.76 15.31
CA ALA A 36 0.38 13.75 14.26
C ALA A 36 -0.85 12.86 14.56
N ALA A 37 -1.09 12.53 15.84
CA ALA A 37 -2.30 11.81 16.23
C ALA A 37 -3.58 12.61 15.93
N LYS A 38 -3.59 13.93 16.21
CA LYS A 38 -4.73 14.80 15.89
C LYS A 38 -5.02 14.85 14.38
N VAL A 39 -3.98 14.85 13.53
CA VAL A 39 -4.16 14.79 12.06
C VAL A 39 -4.86 13.51 11.63
N LEU A 40 -4.41 12.36 12.16
CA LEU A 40 -5.03 11.08 11.84
C LEU A 40 -6.46 11.00 12.36
N GLU A 41 -6.74 11.58 13.53
CA GLU A 41 -8.08 11.65 14.09
C GLU A 41 -9.00 12.51 13.22
N GLN A 42 -8.53 13.67 12.74
CA GLN A 42 -9.28 14.52 11.81
C GLN A 42 -9.55 13.83 10.47
N LEU A 43 -8.56 13.10 9.93
CA LEU A 43 -8.70 12.40 8.66
C LEU A 43 -9.66 11.19 8.75
N THR A 44 -9.61 10.43 9.85
CA THR A 44 -10.32 9.14 9.96
C THR A 44 -11.60 9.21 10.80
N GLY A 45 -11.72 10.21 11.66
CA GLY A 45 -12.76 10.31 12.69
C GLY A 45 -12.67 9.21 13.75
N GLN A 46 -11.51 8.60 13.94
CA GLN A 46 -11.26 7.53 14.92
C GLN A 46 -10.06 7.88 15.79
N THR A 47 -10.09 7.44 17.05
CA THR A 47 -8.96 7.59 17.96
C THR A 47 -7.79 6.68 17.51
N PRO A 48 -6.63 7.25 17.15
CA PRO A 48 -5.54 6.46 16.60
C PRO A 48 -4.70 5.79 17.70
N VAL A 49 -3.96 4.75 17.32
CA VAL A 49 -3.17 3.95 18.26
C VAL A 49 -1.68 4.30 18.17
N PHE A 50 -1.07 4.55 19.33
CA PHE A 50 0.38 4.82 19.44
C PHE A 50 1.19 3.52 19.42
N SER A 51 2.16 3.47 18.50
CA SER A 51 3.13 2.38 18.37
C SER A 51 4.39 2.66 19.16
N LYS A 52 4.89 1.62 19.86
CA LYS A 52 6.09 1.67 20.69
C LYS A 52 7.32 1.11 19.96
N ALA A 53 8.49 1.62 20.31
CA ALA A 53 9.78 1.11 19.89
C ALA A 53 10.02 -0.31 20.38
N ARG A 54 10.40 -1.22 19.49
CA ARG A 54 10.80 -2.59 19.87
C ARG A 54 12.23 -2.65 20.43
N TYR A 55 13.13 -1.83 19.89
CA TYR A 55 14.55 -1.81 20.21
C TYR A 55 15.05 -0.40 20.43
N THR A 56 16.15 -0.26 21.16
CA THR A 56 16.88 1.00 21.29
C THR A 56 17.86 1.09 20.11
N VAL A 57 17.79 2.19 19.35
CA VAL A 57 18.68 2.42 18.21
C VAL A 57 19.25 3.83 18.32
N ARG A 58 20.54 3.92 18.65
CA ARG A 58 21.21 5.22 18.92
C ARG A 58 21.23 6.13 17.70
N SER A 59 21.38 5.58 16.50
CA SER A 59 21.42 6.37 15.24
C SER A 59 20.13 7.14 14.97
N PHE A 60 18.98 6.60 15.42
CA PHE A 60 17.69 7.27 15.29
C PHE A 60 17.28 8.03 16.56
N GLY A 61 18.08 7.99 17.63
CA GLY A 61 17.73 8.64 18.91
C GLY A 61 16.63 7.95 19.71
N ILE A 62 16.23 6.73 19.33
CA ILE A 62 15.05 6.04 19.88
C ILE A 62 15.43 5.10 21.02
N ARG A 63 14.65 5.12 22.11
CA ARG A 63 14.74 4.15 23.23
C ARG A 63 13.65 3.10 23.18
N ARG A 64 13.92 1.91 23.74
CA ARG A 64 12.93 0.82 23.85
C ARG A 64 11.67 1.28 24.58
N ASN A 65 10.50 0.84 24.09
CA ASN A 65 9.16 1.15 24.57
C ASN A 65 8.72 2.63 24.46
N GLU A 66 9.55 3.48 23.88
CA GLU A 66 9.19 4.86 23.56
C GLU A 66 8.12 4.89 22.46
N LYS A 67 7.18 5.84 22.51
CA LYS A 67 6.16 5.99 21.46
C LYS A 67 6.81 6.74 20.29
N ILE A 68 6.76 6.18 19.08
CA ILE A 68 7.44 6.72 17.89
C ILE A 68 6.49 7.03 16.73
N ALA A 69 5.44 6.23 16.62
CA ALA A 69 4.56 6.26 15.46
C ALA A 69 3.10 6.20 15.91
N VAL A 70 2.23 6.68 15.05
CA VAL A 70 0.77 6.62 15.22
C VAL A 70 0.18 5.97 13.99
N HIS A 71 -0.74 5.04 14.20
CA HIS A 71 -1.43 4.40 13.10
C HIS A 71 -2.93 4.28 13.38
N CYS A 72 -3.70 4.26 12.29
CA CYS A 72 -5.13 4.03 12.32
C CYS A 72 -5.49 2.98 11.27
N THR A 73 -6.51 2.16 11.56
CA THR A 73 -7.03 1.17 10.59
C THR A 73 -8.48 1.49 10.30
N VAL A 74 -8.75 1.90 9.07
CA VAL A 74 -10.10 2.23 8.59
C VAL A 74 -10.64 1.06 7.76
N ARG A 75 -11.95 0.83 7.85
CA ARG A 75 -12.67 -0.22 7.10
C ARG A 75 -14.02 0.33 6.61
N GLY A 76 -14.62 -0.35 5.63
CA GLY A 76 -15.92 0.03 5.07
C GLY A 76 -15.83 1.25 4.15
N ALA A 77 -16.95 1.96 3.98
CA ALA A 77 -17.08 3.10 3.06
C ALA A 77 -16.02 4.20 3.30
N LYS A 78 -15.77 4.54 4.57
CA LYS A 78 -14.73 5.52 4.96
C LYS A 78 -13.34 5.15 4.41
N ALA A 79 -13.02 3.86 4.31
CA ALA A 79 -11.72 3.44 3.78
C ALA A 79 -11.63 3.68 2.26
N GLU A 80 -12.73 3.55 1.54
CA GLU A 80 -12.78 3.80 0.10
C GLU A 80 -12.66 5.30 -0.20
N GLU A 81 -13.39 6.13 0.55
CA GLU A 81 -13.31 7.60 0.44
C GLU A 81 -11.90 8.15 0.70
N ILE A 82 -11.24 7.70 1.78
CA ILE A 82 -9.88 8.15 2.11
C ILE A 82 -8.88 7.60 1.09
N LEU A 83 -9.06 6.37 0.62
CA LEU A 83 -8.20 5.80 -0.41
C LEU A 83 -8.30 6.56 -1.72
N GLU A 84 -9.51 6.92 -2.15
CA GLU A 84 -9.74 7.70 -3.37
C GLU A 84 -9.08 9.08 -3.28
N LYS A 85 -9.23 9.77 -2.15
CA LYS A 85 -8.52 11.02 -1.88
C LYS A 85 -7.00 10.85 -1.98
N GLY A 86 -6.45 9.78 -1.39
CA GLY A 86 -5.02 9.49 -1.44
C GLY A 86 -4.51 9.14 -2.84
N LEU A 87 -5.29 8.39 -3.62
CA LEU A 87 -4.95 8.04 -5.00
C LEU A 87 -4.98 9.25 -5.92
N LYS A 88 -5.89 10.20 -5.68
CA LYS A 88 -5.95 11.47 -6.44
C LYS A 88 -4.65 12.28 -6.31
N VAL A 89 -4.04 12.31 -5.12
CA VAL A 89 -2.74 12.98 -4.91
C VAL A 89 -1.61 12.34 -5.71
N ARG A 90 -1.73 11.04 -5.99
CA ARG A 90 -0.78 10.27 -6.82
C ARG A 90 -1.23 10.16 -8.28
N GLU A 91 -2.25 10.91 -8.69
CA GLU A 91 -2.80 10.89 -10.05
C GLU A 91 -3.20 9.48 -10.52
N TYR A 92 -3.57 8.60 -9.58
CA TYR A 92 -3.86 7.18 -9.81
C TYR A 92 -2.69 6.38 -10.41
N GLU A 93 -1.47 6.91 -10.34
CA GLU A 93 -0.26 6.25 -10.80
C GLU A 93 0.41 5.47 -9.67
N LEU A 94 0.65 4.17 -9.90
CA LEU A 94 1.41 3.32 -8.99
C LEU A 94 2.48 2.53 -9.73
N ARG A 95 3.64 2.34 -9.09
CA ARG A 95 4.69 1.48 -9.66
C ARG A 95 4.35 0.01 -9.40
N LYS A 96 4.75 -0.88 -10.31
CA LYS A 96 4.63 -2.34 -10.13
C LYS A 96 5.28 -2.86 -8.83
N ASN A 97 6.29 -2.17 -8.31
CA ASN A 97 7.00 -2.55 -7.08
C ASN A 97 6.20 -2.25 -5.80
N ASN A 98 5.19 -1.37 -5.86
CA ASN A 98 4.34 -1.03 -4.72
C ASN A 98 3.36 -2.16 -4.36
N PHE A 99 3.13 -3.10 -5.29
CA PHE A 99 2.27 -4.26 -5.07
C PHE A 99 3.08 -5.41 -4.46
N SER A 100 2.58 -5.97 -3.36
CA SER A 100 3.14 -7.14 -2.70
C SER A 100 2.76 -8.44 -3.42
N ASP A 101 3.53 -9.50 -3.16
CA ASP A 101 3.23 -10.84 -3.69
C ASP A 101 1.89 -11.40 -3.17
N THR A 102 1.47 -10.91 -2.00
CA THR A 102 0.18 -11.23 -1.37
C THR A 102 -0.99 -10.43 -1.94
N GLY A 103 -0.76 -9.58 -2.95
CA GLY A 103 -1.79 -8.78 -3.60
C GLY A 103 -2.25 -7.55 -2.83
N ASN A 104 -1.48 -7.14 -1.81
CA ASN A 104 -1.69 -5.87 -1.13
C ASN A 104 -0.87 -4.79 -1.83
N PHE A 105 -1.18 -3.52 -1.60
CA PHE A 105 -0.37 -2.43 -2.13
C PHE A 105 -0.33 -1.27 -1.16
N GLY A 106 0.68 -0.42 -1.31
CA GLY A 106 0.81 0.78 -0.51
C GLY A 106 1.56 1.87 -1.23
N PHE A 107 1.36 3.10 -0.77
CA PHE A 107 2.04 4.28 -1.25
C PHE A 107 2.15 5.30 -0.12
N GLY A 108 3.20 6.12 -0.17
CA GLY A 108 3.38 7.24 0.76
C GLY A 108 2.96 8.55 0.10
N ILE A 109 2.45 9.47 0.89
CA ILE A 109 2.25 10.88 0.54
C ILE A 109 3.15 11.71 1.44
N GLN A 110 3.80 12.74 0.89
CA GLN A 110 4.71 13.60 1.65
C GLN A 110 3.95 14.62 2.51
N GLU A 111 2.80 15.10 2.01
CA GLU A 111 1.99 16.11 2.68
C GLU A 111 0.55 15.63 2.84
N HIS A 112 0.02 15.69 4.06
CA HIS A 112 -1.39 15.35 4.31
C HIS A 112 -2.37 16.46 3.88
N ILE A 113 -1.88 17.66 3.52
CA ILE A 113 -2.73 18.80 3.11
C ILE A 113 -3.45 18.46 1.81
N ASP A 114 -2.77 17.74 0.90
CA ASP A 114 -3.31 17.30 -0.38
C ASP A 114 -4.54 16.38 -0.25
N LEU A 115 -4.78 15.83 0.94
CA LEU A 115 -5.97 15.03 1.26
C LEU A 115 -7.22 15.89 1.53
N GLY A 116 -7.10 17.22 1.48
CA GLY A 116 -8.20 18.17 1.65
C GLY A 116 -8.44 18.64 3.08
N ILE A 117 -7.42 18.54 3.96
CA ILE A 117 -7.49 19.07 5.33
C ILE A 117 -6.99 20.51 5.33
N LYS A 118 -7.71 21.41 6.01
CA LYS A 118 -7.26 22.80 6.19
C LYS A 118 -5.95 22.83 6.97
N TYR A 119 -4.99 23.60 6.47
CA TYR A 119 -3.71 23.79 7.14
C TYR A 119 -3.87 24.49 8.51
N ASP A 120 -3.27 23.90 9.54
CA ASP A 120 -3.10 24.50 10.87
C ASP A 120 -1.59 24.61 11.19
N PRO A 121 -1.06 25.84 11.31
CA PRO A 121 0.34 26.08 11.65
C PRO A 121 0.78 25.41 12.96
N SER A 122 -0.15 25.19 13.89
CA SER A 122 0.14 24.57 15.19
C SER A 122 0.49 23.10 15.06
N ILE A 123 -0.04 22.41 14.06
CA ILE A 123 0.10 20.98 13.85
C ILE A 123 1.36 20.68 13.03
N GLY A 124 1.60 21.46 11.97
CA GLY A 124 2.69 21.27 11.02
C GLY A 124 2.38 20.25 9.93
N ILE A 125 3.31 20.05 8.99
CA ILE A 125 3.16 19.16 7.84
C ILE A 125 3.73 17.78 8.18
N TYR A 126 2.98 16.73 7.82
CA TYR A 126 3.36 15.34 8.04
C TYR A 126 3.16 14.52 6.77
N GLY A 127 4.10 13.61 6.51
CA GLY A 127 3.95 12.54 5.56
C GLY A 127 3.11 11.39 6.14
N LEU A 128 2.42 10.70 5.25
CA LEU A 128 1.47 9.65 5.58
C LEU A 128 1.67 8.44 4.67
N ASP A 129 1.75 7.25 5.27
CA ASP A 129 1.80 6.00 4.53
C ASP A 129 0.42 5.36 4.46
N PHE A 130 0.01 5.00 3.26
CA PHE A 130 -1.18 4.25 2.95
C PHE A 130 -0.81 2.80 2.67
N TYR A 131 -1.43 1.86 3.38
CA TYR A 131 -1.31 0.45 3.11
C TYR A 131 -2.69 -0.20 2.97
N VAL A 132 -3.01 -0.61 1.76
CA VAL A 132 -4.29 -1.22 1.38
C VAL A 132 -4.16 -2.72 1.44
N VAL A 133 -5.03 -3.34 2.22
CA VAL A 133 -5.15 -4.80 2.27
C VAL A 133 -6.37 -5.22 1.47
N LEU A 134 -6.13 -5.95 0.38
CA LEU A 134 -7.19 -6.57 -0.41
C LEU A 134 -7.60 -7.90 0.21
N GLY A 135 -8.84 -8.30 -0.03
CA GLY A 135 -9.37 -9.58 0.42
C GLY A 135 -10.55 -10.02 -0.41
N ARG A 136 -10.86 -11.32 -0.33
CA ARG A 136 -12.11 -11.89 -0.84
C ARG A 136 -13.05 -12.25 0.31
N PRO A 137 -14.37 -12.34 0.06
CA PRO A 137 -15.28 -13.04 0.96
C PRO A 137 -14.76 -14.46 1.28
N GLY A 138 -14.55 -14.77 2.56
CA GLY A 138 -13.98 -16.06 3.02
C GLY A 138 -12.64 -15.96 3.73
N PHE A 139 -11.95 -14.82 3.65
CA PHE A 139 -10.66 -14.62 4.34
C PHE A 139 -10.75 -14.71 5.88
N SER A 140 -11.94 -14.51 6.46
CA SER A 140 -12.18 -14.61 7.91
C SER A 140 -11.90 -16.00 8.48
N ILE A 141 -11.79 -17.06 7.66
CA ILE A 141 -11.45 -18.42 8.09
C ILE A 141 -10.08 -18.47 8.80
N ALA A 142 -9.14 -17.62 8.36
CA ALA A 142 -7.81 -17.55 8.95
C ALA A 142 -7.77 -16.77 10.27
N ASP A 143 -8.78 -15.94 10.55
CA ASP A 143 -8.79 -15.01 11.67
C ASP A 143 -9.77 -15.42 12.78
N LYS A 144 -10.79 -16.24 12.46
CA LYS A 144 -11.78 -16.70 13.43
C LYS A 144 -11.14 -17.60 14.51
N LYS A 145 -11.63 -17.45 15.75
CA LYS A 145 -11.18 -18.26 16.91
C LYS A 145 -11.64 -19.72 16.81
N ARG A 146 -12.92 -19.95 16.49
CA ARG A 146 -13.49 -21.31 16.38
C ARG A 146 -13.29 -21.89 14.98
N LYS A 147 -12.84 -23.15 14.90
CA LYS A 147 -12.62 -23.90 13.64
C LYS A 147 -11.72 -23.16 12.63
N ARG A 148 -10.61 -22.58 13.11
CA ARG A 148 -9.64 -21.85 12.28
C ARG A 148 -9.11 -22.76 11.17
N GLY A 149 -9.02 -22.24 9.95
CA GLY A 149 -8.50 -22.95 8.78
C GLY A 149 -7.45 -22.13 8.02
N ARG A 150 -6.83 -22.74 7.02
CA ARG A 150 -5.91 -22.06 6.10
C ARG A 150 -6.64 -21.62 4.84
N ILE A 151 -6.25 -20.47 4.29
CA ILE A 151 -6.77 -20.01 3.00
C ILE A 151 -6.12 -20.84 1.90
N GLY A 152 -6.95 -21.53 1.11
CA GLY A 152 -6.52 -22.36 -0.01
C GLY A 152 -5.82 -21.54 -1.09
N PHE A 153 -4.85 -22.14 -1.78
CA PHE A 153 -3.99 -21.46 -2.76
C PHE A 153 -4.78 -20.70 -3.84
N ARG A 154 -5.84 -21.32 -4.38
CA ARG A 154 -6.72 -20.74 -5.41
C ARG A 154 -7.54 -19.53 -4.92
N HIS A 155 -7.72 -19.39 -3.60
CA HIS A 155 -8.50 -18.29 -3.02
C HIS A 155 -7.60 -17.12 -2.58
N ARG A 156 -6.28 -17.34 -2.45
CA ARG A 156 -5.32 -16.25 -2.21
C ARG A 156 -5.29 -15.30 -3.40
N ILE A 157 -4.93 -14.06 -3.13
CA ILE A 157 -4.79 -13.01 -4.14
C ILE A 157 -3.35 -13.05 -4.63
N ARG A 158 -3.17 -13.00 -5.96
CA ARG A 158 -1.86 -12.83 -6.58
C ARG A 158 -1.60 -11.35 -6.87
N LYS A 159 -0.32 -10.98 -6.95
CA LYS A 159 0.10 -9.63 -7.34
C LYS A 159 -0.54 -9.15 -8.65
N GLU A 160 -0.61 -10.02 -9.66
CA GLU A 160 -1.22 -9.71 -10.97
C GLU A 160 -2.72 -9.46 -10.89
N GLU A 161 -3.43 -10.21 -10.06
CA GLU A 161 -4.87 -10.02 -9.84
C GLU A 161 -5.14 -8.67 -9.17
N ALA A 162 -4.31 -8.28 -8.20
CA ALA A 162 -4.41 -6.98 -7.53
C ALA A 162 -4.13 -5.81 -8.49
N MET A 163 -3.16 -5.97 -9.40
CA MET A 163 -2.86 -4.96 -10.43
C MET A 163 -4.03 -4.78 -11.40
N ARG A 164 -4.62 -5.88 -11.89
CA ARG A 164 -5.81 -5.82 -12.75
C ARG A 164 -7.00 -5.18 -12.04
N TRP A 165 -7.21 -5.53 -10.77
CA TRP A 165 -8.28 -4.93 -9.97
C TRP A 165 -8.09 -3.42 -9.79
N PHE A 166 -6.85 -2.96 -9.57
CA PHE A 166 -6.54 -1.54 -9.46
C PHE A 166 -6.82 -0.78 -10.77
N GLN A 167 -6.43 -1.37 -11.90
CA GLN A 167 -6.73 -0.83 -13.23
C GLN A 167 -8.24 -0.78 -13.51
N GLN A 168 -9.00 -1.82 -13.14
CA GLN A 168 -10.44 -1.88 -13.41
C GLN A 168 -11.27 -0.98 -12.50
N LYS A 169 -10.89 -0.83 -11.22
CA LYS A 169 -11.70 -0.07 -10.25
C LYS A 169 -11.40 1.43 -10.26
N TYR A 170 -10.16 1.80 -10.51
CA TYR A 170 -9.69 3.19 -10.37
C TYR A 170 -9.06 3.75 -11.65
N ASP A 171 -9.17 3.04 -12.78
CA ASP A 171 -8.53 3.39 -14.06
C ASP A 171 -7.03 3.69 -13.92
N GLY A 172 -6.38 3.06 -12.94
CA GLY A 172 -5.06 3.44 -12.50
C GLY A 172 -3.94 3.00 -13.44
N ILE A 173 -2.94 3.87 -13.61
CA ILE A 173 -1.79 3.62 -14.49
C ILE A 173 -0.70 2.89 -13.68
N ILE A 174 -0.25 1.74 -14.19
CA ILE A 174 0.80 0.96 -13.55
C ILE A 174 2.12 1.17 -14.28
N LEU A 175 3.04 1.89 -13.66
CA LEU A 175 4.36 2.14 -14.21
C LEU A 175 5.25 0.89 -14.09
N PRO A 176 6.00 0.52 -15.15
CA PRO A 176 6.96 -0.57 -15.10
C PRO A 176 8.08 -0.25 -14.09
N GLY A 177 8.55 -1.27 -13.37
CA GLY A 177 9.64 -1.10 -12.41
C GLY A 177 10.96 -0.77 -13.11
N LEU A 178 11.81 0.05 -12.48
CA LEU A 178 13.12 0.48 -12.98
C LEU A 178 14.08 -0.66 -13.39
N ILE A 179 13.82 -1.89 -12.93
CA ILE A 179 14.61 -3.08 -13.28
C ILE A 179 14.49 -3.40 -14.78
N GLN A 180 13.33 -3.13 -15.40
CA GLN A 180 13.14 -3.36 -16.84
C GLN A 180 13.92 -2.37 -17.70
N LEU A 181 14.09 -1.11 -17.27
CA LEU A 181 14.91 -0.13 -17.97
C LEU A 181 16.40 -0.52 -17.96
N ARG A 182 16.91 -1.09 -16.85
CA ARG A 182 18.28 -1.61 -16.79
C ARG A 182 18.46 -2.85 -17.68
N GLN A 183 17.47 -3.73 -17.76
CA GLN A 183 17.49 -4.90 -18.64
C GLN A 183 17.50 -4.48 -20.12
N ILE A 184 16.66 -3.49 -20.50
CA ILE A 184 16.59 -2.96 -21.87
C ILE A 184 17.88 -2.23 -22.27
N LEU A 185 18.47 -1.43 -21.37
CA LEU A 185 19.77 -0.78 -21.59
C LEU A 185 20.93 -1.80 -21.68
N MET A 186 20.91 -2.87 -20.88
CA MET A 186 21.91 -3.94 -20.95
C MET A 186 21.75 -4.86 -22.16
N ASP A 187 20.52 -5.10 -22.64
CA ASP A 187 20.29 -5.85 -23.89
C ASP A 187 20.74 -5.05 -25.12
N HIS A 188 20.62 -3.72 -25.08
CA HIS A 188 21.16 -2.88 -26.14
C HIS A 188 22.69 -2.85 -26.17
N SER A 189 23.40 -2.91 -25.04
CA SER A 189 24.88 -2.97 -25.08
C SER A 189 25.42 -4.32 -25.56
N ARG A 190 24.67 -5.43 -25.38
CA ARG A 190 25.06 -6.75 -25.89
C ARG A 190 24.81 -6.92 -27.39
N ARG A 191 23.84 -6.20 -27.97
CA ARG A 191 23.62 -6.18 -29.42
C ARG A 191 24.70 -5.42 -30.20
N TRP A 192 25.34 -4.43 -29.58
CA TRP A 192 26.45 -3.69 -30.20
C TRP A 192 27.77 -4.48 -30.19
N ILE A 193 28.07 -5.22 -29.11
CA ILE A 193 29.28 -6.06 -29.04
C ILE A 193 29.24 -7.21 -30.08
N PHE A 194 28.06 -7.74 -30.40
CA PHE A 194 27.94 -8.82 -31.40
C PHE A 194 28.10 -8.33 -32.85
N PHE A 195 27.88 -7.03 -33.11
CA PHE A 195 28.06 -6.44 -34.44
C PHE A 195 29.51 -6.00 -34.71
N GLU A 196 30.29 -5.72 -33.65
CA GLU A 196 31.70 -5.33 -33.75
C GLU A 196 32.67 -6.52 -33.90
N VAL A 197 32.25 -7.75 -33.58
CA VAL A 197 33.11 -8.96 -33.66
C VAL A 197 32.95 -9.74 -34.98
N ILE A 198 31.96 -9.39 -35.82
CA ILE A 198 31.70 -10.06 -37.12
C ILE A 198 32.16 -9.20 -38.32
N LEU A 199 32.62 -7.97 -38.07
CA LEU A 199 33.14 -7.04 -39.09
C LEU A 199 34.56 -6.57 -38.73
N TRP A 200 35.46 -7.53 -38.51
CA TRP A 200 36.91 -7.37 -38.71
C TRP A 200 37.56 -8.72 -39.00
#